data_AF-A0A7U9XEP1-F1
#
_entry.id   AF-A0A7U9XEP1-F1
#
_cell.length_a   1.000
_cell.length_b   1.000
_cell.length_c   1.000
_cell.angle_alpha   90.00
_cell.angle_beta   90.00
_cell.angle_gamma   90.00
#
_symmetry.space_group_name_H-M   'P 1'
#
loop_
_entity.id
_entity.type
_entity.pdbx_description
1 polymer ?
#
loop_
_entity_poly.entity_id
_entity_poly.type
_entity_poly.pdbx_seq_one_letter_code
_entity_poly.pdbx_strand_id
1 'polypeptide(L)'
;MPKKKYVVNLRNNPITTYRYRMHQEDLAKQFGRWYRISHGNRKTVCLLGMRADESLQRYSGFLNKKFGYKEKCWITKFFKDFWCASPLYDWTTQDIWHANYIFDYDYNHLYDLYYKAGLKISQMRVASPFNDYSKDSLNLYRVIDPEIWVKLVGRVKGANFGAIYGRTKALGYRNITLPEGHTWKSYTMFLLDTLPIRLRNNYVKKFNTSIKFWHETGGGLDEEVIQELIENGYQIKRNGVSNYTLSKKSRIVFIGKIPDDTDDIKSTKDIPSWKRMCCCILKNDHICRSMGFGMTREQQRRIDAIRHKYKSVEGMSYGV
;
A
#
# COMPACT_ATOMS: atom_id res chain seq x y z
N MET A 1 -2.00 -25.81 13.36
CA MET A 1 -1.18 -26.16 12.18
C MET A 1 -1.75 -27.43 11.55
N PRO A 2 -1.92 -27.50 10.23
CA PRO A 2 -2.39 -28.72 9.57
C PRO A 2 -1.43 -29.89 9.86
N LYS A 3 -1.97 -31.09 10.10
CA LYS A 3 -1.20 -32.29 10.51
C LYS A 3 -0.77 -33.19 9.33
N LYS A 4 -0.93 -32.73 8.08
CA LYS A 4 -0.70 -33.56 6.90
C LYS A 4 0.81 -33.79 6.68
N LYS A 5 1.21 -34.99 6.23
CA LYS A 5 2.63 -35.40 6.08
C LYS A 5 3.45 -34.46 5.19
N TYR A 6 2.83 -33.89 4.16
CA TYR A 6 3.45 -32.97 3.22
C TYR A 6 3.59 -31.52 3.73
N VAL A 7 3.13 -31.23 4.96
CA VAL A 7 3.23 -29.90 5.55
C VAL A 7 4.62 -29.73 6.15
N VAL A 8 5.42 -28.91 5.48
CA VAL A 8 6.76 -28.52 5.95
C VAL A 8 6.63 -27.53 7.11
N ASN A 9 7.27 -27.82 8.23
CA ASN A 9 7.36 -26.94 9.40
C ASN A 9 8.68 -27.18 10.16
N LEU A 10 9.00 -26.37 11.17
CA LEU A 10 10.29 -26.47 11.88
C LEU A 10 10.58 -27.85 12.51
N ARG A 11 9.54 -28.62 12.88
CA ARG A 11 9.70 -29.98 13.42
C ARG A 11 9.71 -31.06 12.33
N ASN A 12 9.22 -30.73 11.13
CA ASN A 12 9.09 -31.62 9.97
C ASN A 12 9.61 -30.88 8.73
N ASN A 13 10.92 -30.62 8.66
CA ASN A 13 11.52 -29.90 7.56
C ASN A 13 12.55 -30.78 6.82
N PRO A 14 12.22 -31.30 5.63
CA PRO A 14 13.17 -32.08 4.85
C PRO A 14 14.21 -31.20 4.13
N ILE A 15 14.00 -29.88 4.06
CA ILE A 15 14.82 -28.94 3.29
C ILE A 15 16.12 -28.63 4.05
N THR A 16 17.18 -29.41 3.78
CA THR A 16 18.48 -29.28 4.47
C THR A 16 19.20 -27.96 4.22
N THR A 17 18.83 -27.23 3.16
CA THR A 17 19.38 -25.91 2.84
C THR A 17 18.68 -24.77 3.59
N TYR A 18 17.58 -25.05 4.29
CA TYR A 18 16.86 -24.06 5.09
C TYR A 18 17.70 -23.60 6.27
N ARG A 19 17.60 -22.31 6.61
CA ARG A 19 18.16 -21.73 7.84
C ARG A 19 17.03 -21.08 8.60
N TYR A 20 17.07 -21.18 9.93
CA TYR A 20 16.05 -20.57 10.78
C TYR A 20 15.92 -19.07 10.49
N ARG A 21 14.68 -18.60 10.26
CA ARG A 21 14.34 -17.21 9.90
C ARG A 21 14.85 -16.75 8.53
N MET A 22 15.06 -17.67 7.59
CA MET A 22 15.30 -17.34 6.19
C MET A 22 14.11 -16.59 5.58
N HIS A 23 14.41 -15.57 4.77
CA HIS A 23 13.38 -14.84 4.03
C HIS A 23 12.69 -15.72 3.00
N GLN A 24 11.44 -15.40 2.67
CA GLN A 24 10.64 -16.18 1.73
C GLN A 24 11.30 -16.30 0.34
N GLU A 25 11.94 -15.23 -0.13
CA GLU A 25 12.63 -15.21 -1.43
C GLU A 25 13.86 -16.12 -1.43
N ASP A 26 14.65 -16.08 -0.35
CA ASP A 26 15.78 -16.99 -0.17
C ASP A 26 15.32 -18.43 0.00
N LEU A 27 14.22 -18.65 0.73
CA LEU A 27 13.63 -19.96 0.92
C LEU A 27 13.22 -20.57 -0.43
N ALA A 28 12.61 -19.79 -1.32
CA ALA A 28 12.26 -20.26 -2.67
C ALA A 28 13.51 -20.67 -3.46
N LYS A 29 14.61 -19.88 -3.38
CA LYS A 29 15.89 -20.23 -4.01
C LYS A 29 16.51 -21.50 -3.40
N GLN A 30 16.53 -21.60 -2.07
CA GLN A 30 17.10 -22.74 -1.34
C GLN A 30 16.29 -24.02 -1.52
N PHE A 31 14.96 -23.91 -1.66
CA PHE A 31 14.09 -25.03 -1.97
C PHE A 31 14.46 -25.65 -3.32
N GLY A 32 14.61 -24.84 -4.38
CA GLY A 32 15.05 -25.32 -5.69
C GLY A 32 16.41 -26.00 -5.63
N ARG A 33 17.36 -25.43 -4.86
CA ARG A 33 18.69 -26.02 -4.65
C ARG A 33 18.62 -27.36 -3.93
N TRP A 34 17.89 -27.43 -2.82
CA TRP A 34 17.71 -28.66 -2.05
C TRP A 34 17.03 -29.75 -2.88
N TYR A 35 15.99 -29.42 -3.62
CA TYR A 35 15.27 -30.38 -4.45
C TYR A 35 16.22 -31.01 -5.48
N ARG A 36 17.01 -30.18 -6.18
CA ARG A 36 18.02 -30.65 -7.12
C ARG A 36 19.05 -31.58 -6.45
N ILE A 37 19.58 -31.20 -5.29
CA ILE A 37 20.59 -32.02 -4.58
C ILE A 37 19.99 -33.38 -4.17
N SER A 38 18.79 -33.36 -3.58
CA SER A 38 18.10 -34.55 -3.09
C SER A 38 17.70 -35.52 -4.20
N HIS A 39 17.66 -35.06 -5.45
CA HIS A 39 17.34 -35.85 -6.64
C HIS A 39 18.58 -36.08 -7.54
N GLY A 40 19.76 -36.20 -6.94
CA GLY A 40 20.99 -36.61 -7.62
C GLY A 40 21.58 -35.55 -8.56
N ASN A 41 21.40 -34.27 -8.24
CA ASN A 41 21.94 -33.14 -9.01
C ASN A 41 21.49 -33.08 -10.48
N ARG A 42 20.36 -33.70 -10.81
CA ARG A 42 19.81 -33.71 -12.17
C ARG A 42 19.29 -32.33 -12.59
N LYS A 43 19.22 -32.08 -13.89
CA LYS A 43 18.55 -30.90 -14.45
C LYS A 43 17.13 -30.85 -13.93
N THR A 44 16.76 -29.73 -13.31
CA THR A 44 15.50 -29.59 -12.58
C THR A 44 14.76 -28.34 -13.03
N VAL A 45 13.44 -28.44 -13.23
CA VAL A 45 12.57 -27.30 -13.49
C VAL A 45 11.49 -27.20 -12.41
N CYS A 46 11.29 -26.00 -11.86
CA CYS A 46 10.20 -25.68 -10.95
C CYS A 46 9.06 -25.03 -11.73
N LEU A 47 7.86 -25.61 -11.68
CA LEU A 47 6.68 -25.07 -12.34
C LEU A 47 5.91 -24.15 -11.39
N LEU A 48 5.57 -22.97 -11.88
CA LEU A 48 4.85 -21.94 -11.13
C LEU A 48 3.60 -21.51 -11.90
N GLY A 49 2.46 -21.41 -11.23
CA GLY A 49 1.20 -20.93 -11.80
C GLY A 49 1.10 -19.40 -11.95
N MET A 50 2.23 -18.69 -12.05
CA MET A 50 2.25 -17.22 -12.19
C MET A 50 1.81 -16.81 -13.59
N ARG A 51 1.01 -15.75 -13.67
CA ARG A 51 0.47 -15.23 -14.94
C ARG A 51 0.74 -13.74 -15.09
N ALA A 52 0.92 -13.30 -16.34
CA ALA A 52 1.17 -11.91 -16.67
C ALA A 52 -0.04 -11.02 -16.33
N ASP A 53 -1.26 -11.56 -16.48
CA ASP A 53 -2.55 -10.93 -16.16
C ASP A 53 -2.74 -10.63 -14.66
N GLU A 54 -1.91 -11.18 -13.76
CA GLU A 54 -2.07 -10.96 -12.32
C GLU A 54 -1.73 -9.52 -11.88
N SER A 55 -0.77 -8.87 -12.54
CA SER A 55 -0.38 -7.47 -12.26
C SER A 55 0.61 -6.92 -13.30
N LEU A 56 0.73 -5.59 -13.36
CA LEU A 56 1.73 -4.91 -14.19
C LEU A 56 3.18 -5.35 -13.86
N GLN A 57 3.48 -5.61 -12.59
CA GLN A 57 4.80 -6.10 -12.18
C GLN A 57 5.08 -7.50 -12.72
N ARG A 58 4.07 -8.39 -12.70
CA ARG A 58 4.19 -9.74 -13.29
C ARG A 58 4.36 -9.66 -14.80
N TYR A 59 3.53 -8.88 -15.48
CA TYR A 59 3.64 -8.62 -16.92
C TYR A 59 5.04 -8.12 -17.30
N SER A 60 5.52 -7.07 -16.63
CA SER A 60 6.87 -6.54 -16.85
C SER A 60 7.96 -7.57 -16.58
N GLY A 61 7.80 -8.43 -15.57
CA GLY A 61 8.74 -9.51 -15.26
C GLY A 61 8.86 -10.60 -16.34
N PHE A 62 7.80 -10.81 -17.13
CA PHE A 62 7.85 -11.68 -18.30
C PHE A 62 8.46 -10.97 -19.51
N LEU A 63 8.07 -9.71 -19.78
CA LEU A 63 8.61 -8.94 -20.91
C LEU A 63 10.09 -8.61 -20.78
N ASN A 64 10.51 -8.04 -19.65
CA ASN A 64 11.85 -7.49 -19.44
C ASN A 64 12.81 -8.52 -18.84
N LYS A 65 12.66 -9.78 -19.24
CA LYS A 65 13.33 -10.90 -18.57
C LYS A 65 14.81 -10.97 -18.94
N LYS A 66 15.68 -10.99 -17.92
CA LYS A 66 17.14 -11.00 -18.09
C LYS A 66 17.75 -12.37 -18.40
N PHE A 67 17.22 -13.44 -17.81
CA PHE A 67 17.79 -14.80 -17.90
C PHE A 67 16.82 -15.79 -18.55
N GLY A 68 16.35 -15.45 -19.75
CA GLY A 68 15.47 -16.32 -20.54
C GLY A 68 16.13 -17.64 -20.95
N TYR A 69 15.31 -18.61 -21.35
CA TYR A 69 15.78 -19.88 -21.91
C TYR A 69 15.15 -20.09 -23.29
N LYS A 70 15.99 -20.27 -24.33
CA LYS A 70 15.55 -20.51 -25.72
C LYS A 70 14.46 -19.53 -26.18
N GLU A 71 14.66 -18.24 -25.93
CA GLU A 71 13.73 -17.16 -26.30
C GLU A 71 12.32 -17.28 -25.71
N LYS A 72 12.12 -18.15 -24.71
CA LYS A 72 10.85 -18.26 -23.98
C LYS A 72 10.84 -17.30 -22.80
N CYS A 73 10.00 -16.28 -22.88
CA CYS A 73 9.82 -15.27 -21.83
C CYS A 73 9.27 -15.85 -20.51
N TRP A 74 8.71 -17.05 -20.52
CA TRP A 74 8.12 -17.71 -19.34
C TRP A 74 9.03 -18.75 -18.67
N ILE A 75 10.26 -18.95 -19.18
CA ILE A 75 11.27 -19.82 -18.56
C ILE A 75 12.45 -18.95 -18.11
N THR A 76 12.89 -19.15 -16.87
CA THR A 76 14.02 -18.42 -16.28
C THR A 76 15.05 -19.38 -15.73
N LYS A 77 16.30 -19.23 -16.16
CA LYS A 77 17.43 -19.90 -15.54
C LYS A 77 17.77 -19.18 -14.23
N PHE A 78 17.69 -19.90 -13.11
CA PHE A 78 18.00 -19.34 -11.79
C PHE A 78 19.47 -19.57 -11.42
N PHE A 79 19.96 -20.80 -11.58
CA PHE A 79 21.38 -21.15 -11.41
C PHE A 79 21.72 -22.39 -12.25
N LYS A 80 22.93 -22.95 -12.08
CA LYS A 80 23.39 -24.11 -12.85
C LYS A 80 22.40 -25.28 -12.72
N ASP A 81 21.93 -25.76 -13.87
CA ASP A 81 20.99 -26.89 -14.01
C ASP A 81 19.64 -26.76 -13.27
N PHE A 82 19.23 -25.53 -12.96
CA PHE A 82 17.94 -25.24 -12.34
C PHE A 82 17.21 -24.09 -13.03
N TRP A 83 15.96 -24.33 -13.39
CA TRP A 83 15.07 -23.39 -14.06
C TRP A 83 13.75 -23.25 -13.31
N CYS A 84 13.09 -22.11 -13.47
CA CYS A 84 11.69 -21.94 -13.13
C CYS A 84 10.91 -21.64 -14.41
N ALA A 85 9.73 -22.23 -14.54
CA ALA A 85 8.86 -22.02 -15.70
C ALA A 85 7.44 -21.70 -15.25
N SER A 86 6.78 -20.82 -16.00
CA SER A 86 5.36 -20.50 -15.82
C SER A 86 4.59 -20.81 -17.09
N PRO A 87 4.18 -22.06 -17.32
CA PRO A 87 3.54 -22.46 -18.57
C PRO A 87 2.23 -21.72 -18.85
N LEU A 88 1.52 -21.27 -17.80
CA LEU A 88 0.25 -20.54 -17.89
C LEU A 88 0.45 -19.01 -17.96
N TYR A 89 1.64 -18.52 -18.34
CA TYR A 89 1.98 -17.11 -18.19
C TYR A 89 1.05 -16.16 -18.95
N ASP A 90 0.51 -16.59 -20.08
CA ASP A 90 -0.37 -15.82 -20.98
C ASP A 90 -1.86 -16.07 -20.71
N TRP A 91 -2.19 -16.98 -19.78
CA TRP A 91 -3.57 -17.23 -19.40
C TRP A 91 -4.15 -16.08 -18.58
N THR A 92 -5.38 -15.70 -18.92
CA THR A 92 -6.18 -14.78 -18.13
C THR A 92 -6.82 -15.48 -16.95
N THR A 93 -7.40 -14.70 -16.05
CA THR A 93 -8.20 -15.27 -14.95
C THR A 93 -9.41 -16.06 -15.47
N GLN A 94 -10.00 -15.66 -16.60
CA GLN A 94 -11.13 -16.31 -17.25
C GLN A 94 -10.73 -17.66 -17.84
N ASP A 95 -9.57 -17.75 -18.49
CA ASP A 95 -9.06 -19.02 -19.05
C ASP A 95 -8.91 -20.08 -17.97
N ILE A 96 -8.43 -19.69 -16.78
CA ILE A 96 -8.32 -20.60 -15.63
C ILE A 96 -9.71 -21.14 -15.24
N TRP A 97 -10.71 -20.28 -15.08
CA TRP A 97 -12.05 -20.72 -14.69
C TRP A 97 -12.75 -21.53 -15.78
N HIS A 98 -12.55 -21.17 -17.04
CA HIS A 98 -13.06 -21.92 -18.18
C HIS A 98 -12.43 -23.32 -18.24
N ALA A 99 -11.12 -23.43 -18.04
CA ALA A 99 -10.43 -24.71 -17.98
C ALA A 99 -10.91 -25.56 -16.78
N ASN A 100 -11.11 -24.97 -15.60
CA ASN A 100 -11.69 -25.70 -14.46
C ASN A 100 -13.08 -26.26 -14.80
N TYR A 101 -13.92 -25.49 -15.50
CA TYR A 101 -15.23 -25.94 -15.93
C TYR A 101 -15.18 -27.06 -16.99
N ILE A 102 -14.33 -26.92 -18.01
CA ILE A 102 -14.21 -27.92 -19.09
C ILE A 102 -13.61 -29.23 -18.59
N PHE A 103 -12.56 -29.15 -17.78
CA PHE A 103 -11.76 -30.31 -17.39
C PHE A 103 -12.13 -30.87 -16.02
N ASP A 104 -13.12 -30.28 -15.34
CA ASP A 104 -13.60 -30.69 -14.02
C ASP A 104 -12.47 -30.82 -12.98
N TYR A 105 -11.62 -29.79 -12.90
CA TYR A 105 -10.51 -29.78 -11.95
C TYR A 105 -10.98 -29.50 -10.52
N ASP A 106 -10.39 -30.21 -9.56
CA ASP A 106 -10.54 -29.88 -8.14
C ASP A 106 -10.07 -28.45 -7.84
N TYR A 107 -10.90 -27.69 -7.12
CA TYR A 107 -10.58 -26.33 -6.71
C TYR A 107 -10.97 -26.07 -5.25
N ASN A 108 -10.55 -24.92 -4.72
CA ASN A 108 -10.86 -24.54 -3.36
C ASN A 108 -12.30 -23.98 -3.25
N HIS A 109 -13.18 -24.67 -2.52
CA HIS A 109 -14.57 -24.24 -2.30
C HIS A 109 -14.74 -22.85 -1.65
N LEU A 110 -13.67 -22.25 -1.13
CA LEU A 110 -13.68 -20.83 -0.77
C LEU A 110 -14.12 -19.93 -1.93
N TYR A 111 -13.81 -20.30 -3.17
CA TYR A 111 -14.24 -19.54 -4.34
C TYR A 111 -15.76 -19.59 -4.56
N ASP A 112 -16.43 -20.68 -4.16
CA ASP A 112 -17.90 -20.77 -4.16
C ASP A 112 -18.50 -19.80 -3.15
N LEU A 113 -17.87 -19.68 -1.98
CA LEU A 113 -18.28 -18.71 -0.96
C LEU A 113 -18.08 -17.27 -1.44
N TYR A 114 -16.99 -16.98 -2.16
CA TYR A 114 -16.81 -15.67 -2.80
C TYR A 114 -17.91 -15.39 -3.82
N TYR A 115 -18.26 -16.37 -4.65
CA TYR A 115 -19.34 -16.23 -5.62
C TYR A 115 -20.69 -15.98 -4.93
N LYS A 116 -21.03 -16.78 -3.90
CA LYS A 116 -22.25 -16.60 -3.10
C LYS A 116 -22.29 -15.26 -2.36
N ALA A 117 -21.13 -14.70 -2.02
CA ALA A 117 -21.01 -13.34 -1.46
C ALA A 117 -21.11 -12.22 -2.52
N GLY A 118 -21.37 -12.56 -3.78
CA GLY A 118 -21.61 -11.61 -4.88
C GLY A 118 -20.34 -11.08 -5.56
N LEU A 119 -19.18 -11.71 -5.34
CA LEU A 119 -17.94 -11.28 -5.98
C LEU A 119 -17.87 -11.72 -7.45
N LYS A 120 -17.35 -10.83 -8.29
CA LYS A 120 -16.91 -11.19 -9.65
C LYS A 120 -15.60 -11.96 -9.58
N ILE A 121 -15.34 -12.81 -10.58
CA ILE A 121 -14.11 -13.62 -10.71
C ILE A 121 -12.83 -12.78 -10.49
N SER A 122 -12.76 -11.57 -11.05
CA SER A 122 -11.61 -10.68 -10.93
C SER A 122 -11.36 -10.17 -9.50
N GLN A 123 -12.37 -10.22 -8.62
CA GLN A 123 -12.29 -9.77 -7.23
C GLN A 123 -11.91 -10.91 -6.27
N MET A 124 -11.95 -12.17 -6.73
CA MET A 124 -11.68 -13.34 -5.90
C MET A 124 -10.19 -13.54 -5.70
N ARG A 125 -9.62 -12.91 -4.67
CA ARG A 125 -8.21 -13.05 -4.29
C ARG A 125 -8.08 -13.54 -2.86
N VAL A 126 -7.47 -14.70 -2.68
CA VAL A 126 -7.06 -15.21 -1.37
C VAL A 126 -5.70 -14.59 -1.03
N ALA A 127 -5.71 -13.51 -0.26
CA ALA A 127 -4.49 -12.83 0.16
C ALA A 127 -4.56 -12.42 1.63
N SER A 128 -3.40 -12.09 2.19
CA SER A 128 -3.31 -11.54 3.54
C SER A 128 -4.21 -10.30 3.68
N PRO A 129 -5.03 -10.20 4.74
CA PRO A 129 -5.93 -9.06 4.97
C PRO A 129 -5.19 -7.77 5.33
N PHE A 130 -3.86 -7.72 5.24
CA PHE A 130 -3.03 -6.58 5.60
C PHE A 130 -2.14 -6.06 4.46
N ASN A 131 -2.34 -6.55 3.22
CA ASN A 131 -1.66 -5.96 2.06
C ASN A 131 -2.40 -4.71 1.56
N ASP A 132 -1.78 -3.87 0.73
CA ASP A 132 -2.38 -2.60 0.28
C ASP A 132 -3.73 -2.76 -0.46
N TYR A 133 -4.06 -3.98 -0.91
CA TYR A 133 -5.32 -4.33 -1.59
C TYR A 133 -6.44 -4.81 -0.64
N SER A 134 -6.21 -4.86 0.68
CA SER A 134 -7.06 -5.64 1.59
C SER A 134 -8.17 -4.90 2.33
N LYS A 135 -8.33 -3.58 2.15
CA LYS A 135 -9.41 -2.84 2.82
C LYS A 135 -10.79 -3.37 2.43
N ASP A 136 -10.95 -3.75 1.15
CA ASP A 136 -12.17 -4.35 0.65
C ASP A 136 -12.35 -5.81 1.03
N SER A 137 -11.27 -6.56 1.26
CA SER A 137 -11.34 -7.98 1.62
C SER A 137 -11.54 -8.21 3.13
N LEU A 138 -11.25 -7.23 3.99
CA LEU A 138 -11.48 -7.35 5.45
C LEU A 138 -12.93 -7.66 5.80
N ASN A 139 -13.90 -6.95 5.18
CA ASN A 139 -15.32 -7.24 5.41
C ASN A 139 -15.73 -8.62 4.87
N LEU A 140 -15.02 -9.13 3.87
CA LEU A 140 -15.30 -10.44 3.27
C LEU A 140 -15.02 -11.59 4.24
N TYR A 141 -13.98 -11.45 5.08
CA TYR A 141 -13.74 -12.39 6.17
C TYR A 141 -14.91 -12.46 7.15
N ARG A 142 -15.58 -11.33 7.44
CA ARG A 142 -16.77 -11.33 8.31
C ARG A 142 -17.91 -12.16 7.74
N VAL A 143 -18.09 -12.11 6.42
CA VAL A 143 -19.19 -12.78 5.71
C VAL A 143 -18.89 -14.26 5.48
N ILE A 144 -17.63 -14.60 5.16
CA ILE A 144 -17.24 -15.94 4.68
C ILE A 144 -16.61 -16.80 5.78
N ASP A 145 -15.88 -16.20 6.72
CA ASP A 145 -15.20 -16.90 7.81
C ASP A 145 -15.31 -16.10 9.14
N PRO A 146 -16.50 -16.13 9.77
CA PRO A 146 -16.76 -15.34 10.98
C PRO A 146 -15.86 -15.75 12.14
N GLU A 147 -15.39 -17.00 12.21
CA GLU A 147 -14.49 -17.46 13.26
C GLU A 147 -13.09 -16.83 13.15
N ILE A 148 -12.51 -16.81 11.95
CA ILE A 148 -11.24 -16.13 11.71
C ILE A 148 -11.41 -14.62 11.90
N TRP A 149 -12.55 -14.05 11.49
CA TRP A 149 -12.87 -12.65 11.71
C TRP A 149 -12.82 -12.27 13.20
N VAL A 150 -13.45 -13.04 14.09
CA VAL A 150 -13.41 -12.80 15.55
C VAL A 150 -11.98 -12.82 16.08
N LYS A 151 -11.16 -13.79 15.66
CA LYS A 151 -9.74 -13.88 16.04
C LYS A 151 -8.94 -12.67 15.51
N LEU A 152 -9.27 -12.17 14.32
CA LEU A 152 -8.62 -11.03 13.69
C LEU A 152 -8.95 -9.73 14.44
N VAL A 153 -10.23 -9.49 14.76
CA VAL A 153 -10.67 -8.34 15.56
C VAL A 153 -10.03 -8.33 16.95
N GLY A 154 -9.93 -9.49 17.61
CA GLY A 154 -9.29 -9.60 18.91
C GLY A 154 -7.77 -9.33 18.91
N ARG A 155 -7.09 -9.53 17.77
CA ARG A 155 -5.63 -9.35 17.65
C ARG A 155 -5.21 -7.99 17.10
N VAL A 156 -5.99 -7.43 16.18
CA VAL A 156 -5.61 -6.22 15.44
C VAL A 156 -6.52 -5.06 15.82
N LYS A 157 -5.96 -4.14 16.59
CA LYS A 157 -6.63 -2.88 16.93
C LYS A 157 -6.97 -2.11 15.66
N GLY A 158 -8.24 -1.74 15.50
CA GLY A 158 -8.73 -1.02 14.33
C GLY A 158 -9.18 -1.91 13.16
N ALA A 159 -9.12 -3.24 13.25
CA ALA A 159 -9.65 -4.11 12.19
C ALA A 159 -11.17 -3.95 12.00
N ASN A 160 -11.94 -3.88 13.09
CA ASN A 160 -13.38 -3.65 13.01
C ASN A 160 -13.70 -2.25 12.44
N PHE A 161 -12.94 -1.23 12.84
CA PHE A 161 -13.04 0.12 12.26
C PHE A 161 -12.73 0.09 10.76
N GLY A 162 -11.66 -0.60 10.35
CA GLY A 162 -11.30 -0.78 8.94
C GLY A 162 -12.35 -1.53 8.13
N ALA A 163 -13.04 -2.53 8.71
CA ALA A 163 -14.12 -3.24 8.00
C ALA A 163 -15.40 -2.40 7.88
N ILE A 164 -15.78 -1.67 8.93
CA ILE A 164 -16.99 -0.83 8.93
C ILE A 164 -16.79 0.41 8.06
N TYR A 165 -15.65 1.09 8.21
CA TYR A 165 -15.41 2.39 7.59
C TYR A 165 -14.51 2.33 6.36
N GLY A 166 -13.86 1.18 6.07
CA GLY A 166 -12.97 0.94 4.93
C GLY A 166 -13.52 1.39 3.59
N ARG A 167 -14.82 1.14 3.38
CA ARG A 167 -15.59 1.46 2.18
C ARG A 167 -16.40 2.75 2.29
N THR A 168 -16.38 3.38 3.46
CA THR A 168 -17.17 4.59 3.69
C THR A 168 -16.40 5.83 3.28
N LYS A 169 -17.17 6.89 3.03
CA LYS A 169 -16.72 8.26 2.82
C LYS A 169 -15.66 8.72 3.84
N ALA A 170 -15.69 8.19 5.07
CA ALA A 170 -14.80 8.56 6.17
C ALA A 170 -13.29 8.41 5.88
N LEU A 171 -12.88 7.59 4.90
CA LEU A 171 -11.47 7.38 4.55
C LEU A 171 -11.04 7.95 3.18
N GLY A 172 -11.97 8.51 2.39
CA GLY A 172 -11.70 8.98 1.02
C GLY A 172 -11.48 10.49 0.90
N TYR A 173 -10.33 10.96 0.39
CA TYR A 173 -9.97 12.40 0.38
C TYR A 173 -11.06 13.36 -0.14
N ARG A 174 -11.74 13.00 -1.24
CA ARG A 174 -12.75 13.85 -1.90
C ARG A 174 -14.17 13.64 -1.38
N ASN A 175 -14.44 12.49 -0.75
CA ASN A 175 -15.81 12.11 -0.40
C ASN A 175 -16.07 12.17 1.11
N ILE A 176 -15.13 12.61 1.95
CA ILE A 176 -15.41 12.76 3.40
C ILE A 176 -16.46 13.85 3.60
N THR A 177 -17.55 13.48 4.26
CA THR A 177 -18.58 14.40 4.73
C THR A 177 -18.27 14.84 6.15
N LEU A 178 -18.42 16.13 6.39
CA LEU A 178 -18.29 16.72 7.71
C LEU A 178 -19.46 16.27 8.60
N PRO A 179 -19.25 15.95 9.89
CA PRO A 179 -20.36 15.69 10.80
C PRO A 179 -21.27 16.92 10.93
N GLU A 180 -22.55 16.69 11.15
CA GLU A 180 -23.54 17.77 11.28
C GLU A 180 -23.17 18.73 12.43
N GLY A 181 -23.33 20.03 12.18
CA GLY A 181 -23.00 21.09 13.15
C GLY A 181 -21.51 21.43 13.29
N HIS A 182 -20.61 20.79 12.54
CA HIS A 182 -19.18 21.11 12.55
C HIS A 182 -18.76 21.93 11.33
N THR A 183 -17.69 22.74 11.50
CA THR A 183 -16.76 23.17 10.44
C THR A 183 -15.53 22.24 10.41
N TRP A 184 -14.78 22.18 9.30
CA TRP A 184 -13.54 21.38 9.25
C TRP A 184 -12.55 21.80 10.33
N LYS A 185 -12.46 23.10 10.62
CA LYS A 185 -11.69 23.62 11.74
C LYS A 185 -12.15 23.02 13.07
N SER A 186 -13.43 23.12 13.39
CA SER A 186 -13.97 22.62 14.66
C SER A 186 -13.80 21.10 14.80
N TYR A 187 -13.99 20.36 13.70
CA TYR A 187 -13.82 18.92 13.68
C TYR A 187 -12.35 18.52 13.80
N THR A 188 -11.42 19.28 13.19
CA THR A 188 -9.98 19.08 13.38
C THR A 188 -9.59 19.25 14.85
N MET A 189 -10.12 20.27 15.53
CA MET A 189 -9.87 20.49 16.96
C MET A 189 -10.43 19.35 17.81
N PHE A 190 -11.68 18.94 17.55
CA PHE A 190 -12.28 17.78 18.20
C PHE A 190 -11.40 16.53 18.03
N LEU A 191 -10.97 16.23 16.81
CA LEU A 191 -10.11 15.07 16.54
C LEU A 191 -8.78 15.18 17.29
N LEU A 192 -8.12 16.34 17.29
CA LEU A 192 -6.90 16.56 18.07
C LEU A 192 -7.12 16.25 19.55
N ASP A 193 -8.26 16.66 20.11
CA ASP A 193 -8.63 16.43 21.51
C ASP A 193 -8.87 14.97 21.88
N THR A 194 -9.17 14.12 20.90
CA THR A 194 -9.24 12.66 21.09
C THR A 194 -7.88 11.96 21.03
N LEU A 195 -6.83 12.61 20.50
CA LEU A 195 -5.52 11.98 20.31
C LEU A 195 -4.68 11.98 21.60
N PRO A 196 -3.82 10.95 21.79
CA PRO A 196 -2.81 10.96 22.84
C PRO A 196 -1.90 12.20 22.76
N ILE A 197 -1.53 12.75 23.92
CA ILE A 197 -0.82 14.04 24.06
C ILE A 197 0.39 14.15 23.12
N ARG A 198 1.24 13.12 23.07
CA ARG A 198 2.43 13.11 22.21
C ARG A 198 2.07 13.23 20.72
N LEU A 199 1.02 12.54 20.28
CA LEU A 199 0.60 12.54 18.89
C LEU A 199 -0.08 13.86 18.51
N ARG A 200 -0.95 14.35 19.40
CA ARG A 200 -1.59 15.68 19.28
C ARG A 200 -0.56 16.77 19.08
N ASN A 201 0.45 16.84 19.96
CA ASN A 201 1.49 17.86 19.92
C ASN A 201 2.29 17.84 18.62
N ASN A 202 2.53 16.66 18.04
CA ASN A 202 3.22 16.52 16.76
C ASN A 202 2.38 17.08 15.59
N TYR A 203 1.08 16.80 15.56
CA TYR A 203 0.17 17.37 14.56
C TYR A 203 0.06 18.89 14.71
N VAL A 204 -0.21 19.37 15.92
CA VAL A 204 -0.32 20.81 16.23
C VAL A 204 0.92 21.57 15.79
N LYS A 205 2.12 21.05 16.08
CA LYS A 205 3.39 21.67 15.64
C LYS A 205 3.45 21.84 14.13
N LYS A 206 3.06 20.81 13.36
CA LYS A 206 3.06 20.84 11.89
C LYS A 206 1.98 21.74 11.32
N PHE A 207 0.77 21.69 11.88
CA PHE A 207 -0.33 22.56 11.45
C PHE A 207 0.04 24.03 11.66
N ASN A 208 0.57 24.38 12.83
CA ASN A 208 1.04 25.74 13.11
C ASN A 208 2.19 26.16 12.18
N THR A 209 3.12 25.25 11.87
CA THR A 209 4.20 25.53 10.90
C THR A 209 3.65 25.78 9.51
N SER A 210 2.65 25.01 9.07
CA SER A 210 1.99 25.19 7.78
C SER A 210 1.23 26.51 7.70
N ILE A 211 0.43 26.82 8.74
CA ILE A 211 -0.30 28.09 8.85
C ILE A 211 0.68 29.26 8.77
N LYS A 212 1.75 29.23 9.59
CA LYS A 212 2.79 30.27 9.60
C LYS A 212 3.45 30.42 8.22
N PHE A 213 3.81 29.31 7.59
CA PHE A 213 4.42 29.32 6.26
C PHE A 213 3.55 30.03 5.23
N TRP A 214 2.24 29.74 5.20
CA TRP A 214 1.30 30.34 4.25
C TRP A 214 0.90 31.79 4.57
N HIS A 215 1.18 32.30 5.77
CA HIS A 215 1.02 33.73 6.09
C HIS A 215 2.29 34.55 5.85
N GLU A 216 3.48 33.98 6.12
CA GLU A 216 4.73 34.75 6.12
C GLU A 216 5.58 34.57 4.85
N THR A 217 5.66 33.32 4.36
CA THR A 217 6.55 32.98 3.23
C THR A 217 5.77 32.78 1.95
N GLY A 218 4.75 31.93 2.00
CA GLY A 218 3.87 31.61 0.88
C GLY A 218 4.39 30.48 -0.01
N GLY A 219 3.46 29.71 -0.59
CA GLY A 219 3.76 28.68 -1.57
C GLY A 219 3.94 29.28 -2.97
N GLY A 220 4.83 28.70 -3.77
CA GLY A 220 4.99 29.06 -5.19
C GLY A 220 3.86 28.48 -6.03
N LEU A 221 3.00 29.33 -6.58
CA LEU A 221 1.83 28.93 -7.38
C LEU A 221 1.97 29.42 -8.82
N ASP A 222 1.39 28.66 -9.76
CA ASP A 222 1.28 29.09 -11.16
C ASP A 222 0.22 30.18 -11.31
N GLU A 223 0.34 31.01 -12.34
CA GLU A 223 -0.57 32.15 -12.55
C GLU A 223 -2.03 31.71 -12.75
N GLU A 224 -2.27 30.56 -13.37
CA GLU A 224 -3.60 29.96 -13.50
C GLU A 224 -4.24 29.70 -12.12
N VAL A 225 -3.47 29.17 -11.17
CA VAL A 225 -3.94 28.90 -9.79
C VAL A 225 -4.24 30.21 -9.06
N ILE A 226 -3.39 31.22 -9.26
CA ILE A 226 -3.53 32.54 -8.61
C ILE A 226 -4.81 33.21 -9.07
N GLN A 227 -5.09 33.13 -10.37
CA GLN A 227 -6.30 33.67 -10.96
C GLN A 227 -7.54 32.94 -10.42
N GLU A 228 -7.52 31.60 -10.37
CA GLU A 228 -8.61 30.80 -9.81
C GLU A 228 -8.88 31.15 -8.33
N LEU A 229 -7.84 31.38 -7.53
CA LEU A 229 -7.98 31.81 -6.14
C LEU A 229 -8.64 33.20 -6.02
N ILE A 230 -8.29 34.15 -6.89
CA ILE A 230 -8.90 35.49 -6.88
C ILE A 230 -10.37 35.41 -7.31
N GLU A 231 -10.67 34.63 -8.35
CA GLU A 231 -12.03 34.44 -8.86
C GLU A 231 -12.96 33.80 -7.84
N ASN A 232 -12.46 32.86 -7.03
CA ASN A 232 -13.20 32.26 -5.92
C ASN A 232 -13.17 33.10 -4.62
N GLY A 233 -12.61 34.32 -4.65
CA GLY A 233 -12.70 35.29 -3.55
C GLY A 233 -11.70 35.10 -2.41
N TYR A 234 -10.64 34.31 -2.61
CA TYR A 234 -9.61 34.11 -1.60
C TYR A 234 -8.75 35.37 -1.40
N GLN A 235 -8.56 35.78 -0.15
CA GLN A 235 -7.77 36.95 0.21
C GLN A 235 -6.27 36.64 0.22
N ILE A 236 -5.63 36.80 -0.94
CA ILE A 236 -4.22 36.45 -1.16
C ILE A 236 -3.35 37.66 -1.55
N LYS A 237 -2.06 37.59 -1.23
CA LYS A 237 -1.05 38.59 -1.60
C LYS A 237 0.17 37.93 -2.23
N ARG A 238 0.72 38.54 -3.29
CA ARG A 238 2.01 38.14 -3.86
C ARG A 238 3.15 38.56 -2.92
N ASN A 239 4.06 37.62 -2.63
CA ASN A 239 5.18 37.79 -1.71
C ASN A 239 6.52 37.47 -2.41
N GLY A 240 6.74 38.07 -3.59
CA GLY A 240 7.92 37.85 -4.41
C GLY A 240 7.90 36.53 -5.18
N VAL A 241 9.07 36.06 -5.60
CA VAL A 241 9.26 34.89 -6.49
C VAL A 241 9.84 33.71 -5.72
N SER A 242 9.39 32.51 -6.05
CA SER A 242 9.86 31.26 -5.44
C SER A 242 11.24 30.88 -5.97
N ASN A 243 12.22 30.79 -5.07
CA ASN A 243 13.58 30.32 -5.38
C ASN A 243 13.67 28.79 -5.51
N TYR A 244 12.59 28.05 -5.23
CA TYR A 244 12.57 26.58 -5.22
C TYR A 244 12.14 25.96 -6.55
N THR A 245 11.78 26.77 -7.55
CA THR A 245 11.24 26.31 -8.83
C THR A 245 11.99 26.94 -9.99
N LEU A 246 12.45 26.12 -10.95
CA LEU A 246 13.06 26.57 -12.21
C LEU A 246 12.16 27.56 -12.98
N SER A 247 10.84 27.45 -12.81
CA SER A 247 9.84 28.28 -13.48
C SER A 247 9.52 29.62 -12.79
N LYS A 248 10.30 30.06 -11.78
CA LYS A 248 10.12 31.36 -11.09
C LYS A 248 8.66 31.66 -10.69
N LYS A 249 7.98 30.70 -10.07
CA LYS A 249 6.58 30.86 -9.65
C LYS A 249 6.39 32.01 -8.65
N SER A 250 5.27 32.71 -8.72
CA SER A 250 4.91 33.75 -7.75
C SER A 250 4.62 33.11 -6.38
N ARG A 251 5.24 33.61 -5.30
CA ARG A 251 4.90 33.17 -3.94
C ARG A 251 3.62 33.86 -3.49
N ILE A 252 2.70 33.09 -2.94
CA ILE A 252 1.41 33.59 -2.47
C ILE A 252 1.25 33.34 -0.97
N VAL A 253 0.92 34.42 -0.25
CA VAL A 253 0.51 34.36 1.16
C VAL A 253 -0.98 34.67 1.31
N PHE A 254 -1.61 34.09 2.33
CA PHE A 254 -2.99 34.39 2.69
C PHE A 254 -3.02 35.53 3.72
N ILE A 255 -3.85 36.55 3.50
CA ILE A 255 -3.93 37.72 4.40
C ILE A 255 -4.88 37.45 5.59
N GLY A 256 -5.92 36.64 5.36
CA GLY A 256 -6.96 36.34 6.34
C GLY A 256 -6.72 35.04 7.13
N LYS A 257 -7.80 34.42 7.61
CA LYS A 257 -7.73 33.07 8.19
C LYS A 257 -7.47 32.06 7.07
N ILE A 258 -6.77 30.96 7.40
CA ILE A 258 -6.72 29.78 6.52
C ILE A 258 -8.14 29.28 6.25
N PRO A 259 -8.48 29.00 4.98
CA PRO A 259 -9.82 28.58 4.61
C PRO A 259 -10.20 27.22 5.22
N ASP A 260 -11.51 27.00 5.41
CA ASP A 260 -12.01 25.76 6.01
C ASP A 260 -11.83 24.56 5.07
N ASP A 261 -12.15 24.74 3.79
CA ASP A 261 -11.82 23.85 2.69
C ASP A 261 -11.41 24.66 1.44
N THR A 262 -10.98 23.96 0.40
CA THR A 262 -10.56 24.54 -0.90
C THR A 262 -11.03 23.62 -2.03
N ASP A 263 -12.23 23.05 -1.91
CA ASP A 263 -12.75 22.07 -2.89
C ASP A 263 -13.17 22.70 -4.22
N ASP A 264 -13.41 24.01 -4.20
CA ASP A 264 -13.70 24.88 -5.35
C ASP A 264 -12.48 25.10 -6.26
N ILE A 265 -11.26 24.96 -5.72
CA ILE A 265 -10.01 25.06 -6.47
C ILE A 265 -9.69 23.71 -7.15
N LYS A 266 -9.72 23.68 -8.48
CA LYS A 266 -9.50 22.48 -9.29
C LYS A 266 -8.10 22.38 -9.86
N SER A 267 -7.43 23.51 -10.09
CA SER A 267 -6.09 23.56 -10.69
C SER A 267 -5.02 22.88 -9.83
N THR A 268 -5.18 22.93 -8.50
CA THR A 268 -4.23 22.30 -7.58
C THR A 268 -4.89 21.83 -6.28
N LYS A 269 -4.29 20.81 -5.69
CA LYS A 269 -4.64 20.33 -4.34
C LYS A 269 -3.76 20.93 -3.25
N ASP A 270 -2.77 21.76 -3.62
CA ASP A 270 -1.68 22.17 -2.74
C ASP A 270 -1.94 23.45 -1.93
N ILE A 271 -3.15 24.00 -1.99
CA ILE A 271 -3.61 25.15 -1.17
C ILE A 271 -3.89 24.74 0.29
N PRO A 272 -3.49 25.52 1.31
CA PRO A 272 -3.71 25.18 2.71
C PRO A 272 -5.19 25.27 3.09
N SER A 273 -5.70 24.29 3.85
CA SER A 273 -7.06 24.34 4.41
C SER A 273 -7.20 23.49 5.66
N TRP A 274 -8.22 23.76 6.48
CA TRP A 274 -8.54 22.93 7.64
C TRP A 274 -8.94 21.51 7.23
N LYS A 275 -9.66 21.34 6.12
CA LYS A 275 -10.00 20.03 5.56
C LYS A 275 -8.75 19.17 5.31
N ARG A 276 -7.67 19.77 4.78
CA ARG A 276 -6.39 19.04 4.58
C ARG A 276 -5.75 18.63 5.90
N MET A 277 -5.78 19.49 6.92
CA MET A 277 -5.28 19.16 8.26
C MET A 277 -6.10 18.03 8.90
N CYS A 278 -7.43 18.11 8.83
CA CYS A 278 -8.35 17.07 9.26
C CYS A 278 -8.03 15.71 8.59
N CYS A 279 -7.83 15.73 7.27
CA CYS A 279 -7.49 14.53 6.50
C CYS A 279 -6.18 13.88 6.96
N CYS A 280 -5.18 14.66 7.40
CA CYS A 280 -3.93 14.11 7.94
C CYS A 280 -4.18 13.26 9.19
N ILE A 281 -5.13 13.66 10.04
CA ILE A 281 -5.52 12.91 11.24
C ILE A 281 -6.32 11.68 10.85
N LEU A 282 -7.38 11.84 10.05
CA LEU A 282 -8.29 10.75 9.66
C LEU A 282 -7.55 9.61 8.93
N LYS A 283 -6.52 9.93 8.15
CA LYS A 283 -5.71 8.96 7.42
C LYS A 283 -4.51 8.42 8.18
N ASN A 284 -4.31 8.81 9.44
CA ASN A 284 -3.12 8.52 10.22
C ASN A 284 -1.81 8.94 9.50
N ASP A 285 -1.85 10.03 8.71
CA ASP A 285 -0.65 10.61 8.11
C ASP A 285 0.13 11.40 9.16
N HIS A 286 0.90 10.70 9.98
CA HIS A 286 1.72 11.29 11.04
C HIS A 286 2.84 12.20 10.50
N ILE A 287 3.20 12.03 9.23
CA ILE A 287 4.20 12.87 8.57
C ILE A 287 3.55 14.17 8.06
N CYS A 288 2.24 14.18 7.79
CA CYS A 288 1.53 15.23 7.07
C CYS A 288 2.09 15.43 5.65
N ARG A 289 2.47 14.34 4.98
CA ARG A 289 2.93 14.37 3.58
C ARG A 289 1.88 14.98 2.67
N SER A 290 0.59 14.75 2.96
CA SER A 290 -0.50 15.37 2.20
C SER A 290 -0.56 16.90 2.32
N MET A 291 0.19 17.52 3.22
CA MET A 291 0.38 18.97 3.35
C MET A 291 1.77 19.44 2.88
N GLY A 292 2.53 18.57 2.21
CA GLY A 292 3.86 18.89 1.70
C GLY A 292 5.01 18.73 2.71
N PHE A 293 4.76 18.17 3.90
CA PHE A 293 5.83 17.92 4.87
C PHE A 293 6.68 16.72 4.46
N GLY A 294 7.99 16.94 4.42
CA GLY A 294 8.99 15.89 4.35
C GLY A 294 9.30 15.30 5.71
N MET A 295 10.00 14.17 5.70
CA MET A 295 10.53 13.57 6.92
C MET A 295 11.75 14.36 7.40
N THR A 296 11.82 14.64 8.71
CA THR A 296 13.00 15.34 9.25
C THR A 296 14.23 14.44 9.25
N ARG A 297 15.44 15.01 9.27
CA ARG A 297 16.69 14.23 9.38
C ARG A 297 16.71 13.33 10.62
N GLU A 298 16.12 13.78 11.73
CA GLU A 298 16.05 12.99 12.96
C GLU A 298 15.05 11.83 12.84
N GLN A 299 13.88 12.07 12.24
CA GLN A 299 12.91 11.01 11.95
C GLN A 299 13.48 9.98 10.98
N GLN A 300 14.20 10.45 9.96
CA GLN A 300 14.94 9.62 9.03
C GLN A 300 16.01 8.81 9.76
N ARG A 301 16.86 9.42 10.60
CA ARG A 301 17.83 8.70 11.44
C ARG A 301 17.19 7.68 12.36
N ARG A 302 16.02 7.96 12.94
CA ARG A 302 15.31 7.02 13.79
C ARG A 302 14.76 5.84 13.00
N ILE A 303 14.19 6.09 11.82
CA ILE A 303 13.78 5.04 10.88
C ILE A 303 14.98 4.26 10.40
N ASP A 304 16.10 4.91 10.11
CA ASP A 304 17.34 4.27 9.68
C ASP A 304 17.98 3.49 10.82
N ALA A 305 17.87 3.92 12.08
CA ALA A 305 18.32 3.18 13.25
C ALA A 305 17.42 1.97 13.53
N ILE A 306 16.10 2.11 13.34
CA ILE A 306 15.16 0.99 13.37
C ILE A 306 15.51 0.01 12.25
N ARG A 307 15.58 0.50 11.00
CA ARG A 307 16.01 -0.28 9.84
C ARG A 307 17.36 -0.92 10.09
N HIS A 308 18.35 -0.23 10.64
CA HIS A 308 19.68 -0.74 10.97
C HIS A 308 19.63 -1.85 12.02
N LYS A 309 18.89 -1.61 13.12
CA LYS A 309 18.64 -2.57 14.18
C LYS A 309 17.94 -3.83 13.66
N TYR A 310 17.07 -3.65 12.67
CA TYR A 310 16.38 -4.73 11.96
C TYR A 310 17.03 -5.02 10.59
N LYS A 311 18.26 -4.55 10.31
CA LYS A 311 18.92 -4.71 8.99
C LYS A 311 19.54 -6.08 8.89
N SER A 312 19.83 -6.74 10.01
CA SER A 312 20.02 -8.18 10.05
C SER A 312 18.77 -8.96 9.60
N VAL A 313 17.61 -8.31 9.51
CA VAL A 313 16.34 -8.82 8.98
C VAL A 313 16.01 -8.24 7.59
N GLU A 314 16.73 -7.23 7.07
CA GLU A 314 16.49 -6.68 5.71
C GLU A 314 17.69 -6.91 4.75
N GLY A 315 18.90 -7.14 5.25
CA GLY A 315 20.13 -7.36 4.48
C GLY A 315 20.23 -8.70 3.77
N MET A 316 19.25 -9.59 3.95
CA MET A 316 19.03 -10.77 3.10
C MET A 316 18.14 -10.46 1.87
N SER A 317 17.56 -9.25 1.77
CA SER A 317 16.50 -8.91 0.80
C SER A 317 16.96 -8.40 -0.58
N TYR A 318 18.24 -8.04 -0.79
CA TYR A 318 18.70 -7.52 -2.09
C TYR A 318 20.13 -7.95 -2.44
N GLY A 319 20.37 -9.26 -2.44
CA GLY A 319 21.51 -9.88 -3.11
C GLY A 319 21.08 -10.45 -4.46
N VAL A 320 21.60 -9.83 -5.53
CA VAL A 320 21.50 -10.11 -6.98
C VAL A 320 20.94 -11.48 -7.38
#